data_AF-A0A7V3DE64-F1
#
_entry.id   AF-A0A7V3DE64-F1
#
_cell.length_a   1.000
_cell.length_b   1.000
_cell.length_c   1.000
_cell.angle_alpha   90.00
_cell.angle_beta   90.00
_cell.angle_gamma   90.00
#
_symmetry.space_group_name_H-M   'P 1'
#
loop_
_entity.id
_entity.type
_entity.pdbx_description
1 polymer ?
#
loop_
_entity_poly.entity_id
_entity_poly.type
_entity_poly.pdbx_seq_one_letter_code
_entity_poly.pdbx_strand_id
1 'polypeptide(L)'
;EEGILKFYGAPFHRTAYREAFSPPLDTSFVPELMERALGEKVGHLSREALKHGPLKLSERIRGAGERVILVDSYNRRDLRLIGQAWWSFLRDEALICGSAGLAKEIHLGEPPRRTTPFRMRRKKGPLLLVSGSRHEKTLNQVRRVLEVLEFPLVEPDMADFTNPLKSAQEIRKVARLVGDALDRSKGVVLSTSFREMVKGNEDQVAQSLGKVVGHVLRRHEISSLILSGGDVAMEVCQNLRSGGMRIETEILQGIPLSFLLDGPWKGLPIVTKGGGLGDPDAFLEVIHYLTG
;
A
#
# COMPACT_ATOMS: atom_id res chain seq x y z
N GLU A 1 -2.66 22.79 -6.50
CA GLU A 1 -2.80 24.26 -6.33
C GLU A 1 -1.94 24.91 -7.39
N GLU A 2 -2.54 25.52 -8.40
CA GLU A 2 -1.83 26.10 -9.55
C GLU A 2 -0.81 25.10 -10.14
N GLY A 3 -1.21 23.83 -10.25
CA GLY A 3 -0.36 22.75 -10.75
C GLY A 3 0.70 22.26 -9.75
N ILE A 4 0.83 22.86 -8.57
CA ILE A 4 1.76 22.43 -7.51
C ILE A 4 1.16 21.32 -6.65
N LEU A 5 1.86 20.19 -6.56
CA LEU A 5 1.58 19.11 -5.60
C LEU A 5 2.13 19.48 -4.22
N LYS A 6 1.25 19.46 -3.21
CA LYS A 6 1.59 19.73 -1.81
C LYS A 6 1.32 18.52 -0.92
N PHE A 7 2.11 18.38 0.14
CA PHE A 7 1.95 17.38 1.20
C PHE A 7 2.06 18.09 2.56
N TYR A 8 1.00 18.01 3.38
CA TYR A 8 0.84 18.81 4.61
C TYR A 8 1.19 20.31 4.43
N GLY A 9 0.77 20.90 3.30
CA GLY A 9 0.99 22.31 2.99
C GLY A 9 2.35 22.65 2.38
N ALA A 10 3.35 21.76 2.47
CA ALA A 10 4.65 21.96 1.85
C ALA A 10 4.66 21.47 0.39
N PRO A 11 5.36 22.13 -0.54
CA PRO A 11 5.61 21.58 -1.87
C PRO A 11 6.29 20.20 -1.78
N PHE A 12 5.78 19.21 -2.51
CA PHE A 12 6.23 17.83 -2.46
C PHE A 12 7.77 17.63 -2.57
N HIS A 13 8.46 18.36 -3.46
CA HIS A 13 9.92 18.26 -3.66
C HIS A 13 10.73 18.75 -2.45
N ARG A 14 10.10 19.44 -1.49
CA ARG A 14 10.72 19.85 -0.21
C ARG A 14 10.46 18.88 0.92
N THR A 15 9.78 17.77 0.65
CA THR A 15 9.47 16.75 1.65
C THR A 15 10.42 15.58 1.51
N ALA A 16 10.57 14.78 2.58
CA ALA A 16 11.37 13.55 2.53
C ALA A 16 10.85 12.53 1.51
N TYR A 17 9.59 12.64 1.07
CA TYR A 17 8.97 11.72 0.10
C TYR A 17 9.50 11.89 -1.32
N ARG A 18 10.21 12.98 -1.63
CA ARG A 18 10.83 13.16 -2.96
C ARG A 18 11.83 12.06 -3.30
N GLU A 19 12.48 11.50 -2.28
CA GLU A 19 13.51 10.45 -2.40
C GLU A 19 12.91 9.08 -2.76
N ALA A 20 11.58 8.96 -2.75
CA ALA A 20 10.89 7.77 -3.27
C ALA A 20 10.93 7.67 -4.81
N PHE A 21 11.40 8.72 -5.49
CA PHE A 21 11.57 8.76 -6.94
C PHE A 21 13.07 8.66 -7.28
N SER A 22 13.38 8.06 -8.44
CA SER A 22 14.75 7.92 -8.94
C SER A 22 14.86 8.51 -10.36
N PRO A 23 15.53 9.66 -10.55
CA PRO A 23 16.13 10.51 -9.51
C PRO A 23 15.07 11.16 -8.60
N PRO A 24 15.45 11.65 -7.40
CA PRO A 24 14.53 12.35 -6.51
C PRO A 24 13.89 13.56 -7.21
N LEU A 25 12.60 13.80 -6.94
CA LEU A 25 11.89 14.91 -7.58
C LEU A 25 12.52 16.26 -7.20
N ASP A 26 12.84 17.04 -8.23
CA ASP A 26 13.44 18.38 -8.14
C ASP A 26 12.39 19.50 -8.16
N THR A 27 11.18 19.22 -8.65
CA THR A 27 10.05 20.16 -8.74
C THR A 27 8.76 19.57 -8.17
N SER A 28 7.84 20.46 -7.77
CA SER A 28 6.47 20.09 -7.39
C SER A 28 5.44 20.45 -8.45
N PHE A 29 5.86 21.05 -9.56
CA PHE A 29 4.98 21.46 -10.62
C PHE A 29 4.61 20.25 -11.48
N VAL A 30 3.40 19.73 -11.27
CA VAL A 30 2.91 18.49 -11.88
C VAL A 30 2.84 18.57 -13.41
N PRO A 31 2.45 19.69 -14.05
CA PRO A 31 2.49 19.79 -15.51
C PRO A 31 3.88 19.46 -16.06
N GLU A 32 4.94 20.09 -15.54
CA GLU A 32 6.32 19.82 -15.96
C GLU A 32 6.73 18.36 -15.71
N LEU A 33 6.37 17.78 -14.56
CA LEU A 33 6.68 16.38 -14.27
C LEU A 33 6.01 15.43 -15.28
N MET A 34 4.76 15.70 -15.63
CA MET A 34 4.00 14.89 -16.58
C MET A 34 4.48 15.08 -18.01
N GLU A 35 4.80 16.32 -18.42
CA GLU A 35 5.37 16.61 -19.75
C GLU A 35 6.73 15.92 -19.93
N ARG A 36 7.61 15.96 -18.92
CA ARG A 36 8.89 15.24 -18.92
C ARG A 36 8.68 13.72 -19.08
N ALA A 37 7.69 13.16 -18.39
CA ALA A 37 7.42 11.71 -18.40
C ALA A 37 6.74 11.23 -19.68
N LEU A 38 5.88 12.05 -20.30
CA LEU A 38 5.08 11.68 -21.46
C LEU A 38 5.70 12.13 -22.79
N GLY A 39 6.56 13.14 -22.79
CA GLY A 39 7.13 13.72 -24.01
C GLY A 39 6.14 14.55 -24.85
N GLU A 40 5.02 14.98 -24.27
CA GLU A 40 4.00 15.80 -24.92
C GLU A 40 3.47 16.86 -23.95
N LYS A 41 2.75 17.86 -24.47
CA LYS A 41 2.14 18.92 -23.66
C LYS A 41 0.99 18.41 -22.81
N VAL A 42 0.86 18.99 -21.61
CA VAL A 42 -0.21 18.65 -20.66
C VAL A 42 -1.06 19.89 -20.40
N GLY A 43 -2.37 19.76 -20.60
CA GLY A 43 -3.32 20.82 -20.27
C GLY A 43 -3.44 20.97 -18.75
N HIS A 44 -3.57 22.20 -18.27
CA HIS A 44 -3.76 22.48 -16.85
C HIS A 44 -4.96 23.40 -16.63
N LEU A 45 -5.90 22.93 -15.82
CA LEU A 45 -7.06 23.67 -15.38
C LEU A 45 -6.91 23.97 -13.89
N SER A 46 -6.80 25.26 -13.56
CA SER A 46 -6.77 25.70 -12.17
C SER A 46 -8.10 25.46 -11.47
N ARG A 47 -8.14 25.70 -10.15
CA ARG A 47 -9.36 25.52 -9.35
C ARG A 47 -10.53 26.37 -9.85
N GLU A 48 -10.25 27.48 -10.54
CA GLU A 48 -11.26 28.35 -11.16
C GLU A 48 -12.16 27.60 -12.15
N ALA A 49 -11.62 26.58 -12.83
CA ALA A 49 -12.40 25.76 -13.75
C ALA A 49 -13.56 25.01 -13.07
N LEU A 50 -13.49 24.81 -11.75
CA LEU A 50 -14.50 24.09 -10.96
C LEU A 50 -15.69 24.97 -10.54
N LYS A 51 -15.57 26.32 -10.57
CA LYS A 51 -16.55 27.24 -9.98
C LYS A 51 -17.97 27.10 -10.54
N HIS A 52 -18.09 26.73 -11.81
CA HIS A 52 -19.36 26.65 -12.52
C HIS A 52 -19.90 25.20 -12.62
N GLY A 53 -19.39 24.31 -11.79
CA GLY A 53 -19.90 22.95 -11.65
C GLY A 53 -19.46 21.98 -12.75
N PRO A 54 -19.96 20.73 -12.69
CA PRO A 54 -19.43 19.62 -13.46
C PRO A 54 -19.61 19.74 -14.99
N LEU A 55 -20.74 20.29 -15.45
CA LEU A 55 -20.99 20.49 -16.88
C LEU A 55 -19.96 21.48 -17.47
N LYS A 56 -19.77 22.62 -16.82
CA LYS A 56 -18.83 23.63 -17.33
C LYS A 56 -17.38 23.16 -17.28
N LEU A 57 -17.03 22.36 -16.27
CA LEU A 57 -15.74 21.67 -16.23
C LEU A 57 -15.57 20.74 -17.43
N SER A 58 -16.59 19.96 -17.78
CA SER A 58 -16.53 19.05 -18.93
C SER A 58 -16.30 19.79 -20.26
N GLU A 59 -16.94 20.95 -20.45
CA GLU A 59 -16.72 21.80 -21.64
C GLU A 59 -15.29 22.35 -21.70
N ARG A 60 -14.74 22.77 -20.55
CA ARG A 60 -13.35 23.25 -20.46
C ARG A 60 -12.34 22.13 -20.76
N ILE A 61 -12.61 20.92 -20.29
CA ILE A 61 -11.78 19.74 -20.58
C ILE A 61 -11.77 19.46 -22.09
N ARG A 62 -12.95 19.43 -22.75
CA ARG A 62 -13.02 19.25 -24.21
C ARG A 62 -12.32 20.37 -24.99
N GLY A 63 -12.41 21.60 -24.47
CA GLY A 63 -11.82 22.77 -25.11
C GLY A 63 -10.31 22.94 -24.90
N ALA A 64 -9.68 22.17 -24.01
CA ALA A 64 -8.23 22.27 -23.75
C ALA A 64 -7.42 21.76 -24.96
N GLY A 65 -7.84 20.63 -25.55
CA GLY A 65 -7.21 20.07 -26.75
C GLY A 65 -5.98 19.20 -26.48
N GLU A 66 -5.42 19.22 -25.28
CA GLU A 66 -4.38 18.28 -24.86
C GLU A 66 -4.93 16.90 -24.48
N ARG A 67 -4.14 15.85 -24.72
CA ARG A 67 -4.49 14.45 -24.39
C ARG A 67 -4.57 14.19 -22.90
N VAL A 68 -3.73 14.87 -22.11
CA VAL A 68 -3.69 14.76 -20.66
C VAL A 68 -4.02 16.11 -20.08
N ILE A 69 -5.04 16.15 -19.21
CA ILE A 69 -5.51 17.38 -18.58
C ILE A 69 -5.46 17.21 -17.07
N LEU A 70 -4.66 18.05 -16.42
CA LEU A 70 -4.54 18.16 -14.98
C LEU A 70 -5.58 19.16 -14.47
N VAL A 71 -6.35 18.75 -13.45
CA VAL A 71 -7.32 19.63 -12.80
C VAL A 71 -6.92 19.79 -11.34
N ASP A 72 -6.76 21.04 -10.91
CA ASP A 72 -6.43 21.33 -9.52
C ASP A 72 -7.55 20.90 -8.56
N SER A 73 -7.17 20.38 -7.40
CA SER A 73 -8.07 20.12 -6.27
C SER A 73 -7.40 20.48 -4.95
N TYR A 74 -8.16 21.03 -4.02
CA TYR A 74 -7.70 21.43 -2.69
C TYR A 74 -8.42 20.69 -1.58
N ASN A 75 -9.66 20.29 -1.84
CA ASN A 75 -10.51 19.66 -0.85
C ASN A 75 -11.40 18.60 -1.52
N ARG A 76 -12.15 17.89 -0.68
CA ARG A 76 -13.06 16.83 -1.11
C ARG A 76 -14.16 17.31 -2.05
N ARG A 77 -14.63 18.55 -1.93
CA ARG A 77 -15.66 19.12 -2.83
C ARG A 77 -15.10 19.26 -4.25
N ASP A 78 -13.85 19.68 -4.40
CA ASP A 78 -13.21 19.80 -5.70
C ASP A 78 -13.12 18.42 -6.40
N LEU A 79 -12.65 17.40 -5.67
CA LEU A 79 -12.61 16.00 -6.16
C LEU A 79 -13.99 15.48 -6.55
N ARG A 80 -15.04 15.83 -5.78
CA ARG A 80 -16.42 15.48 -6.11
C ARG A 80 -16.89 16.08 -7.42
N LEU A 81 -16.58 17.36 -7.65
CA LEU A 81 -16.95 18.03 -8.90
C LEU A 81 -16.23 17.39 -10.09
N ILE A 82 -14.95 17.03 -9.93
CA ILE A 82 -14.18 16.32 -10.96
C ILE A 82 -14.79 14.94 -11.25
N GLY A 83 -15.07 14.15 -10.20
CA GLY A 83 -15.69 12.83 -10.35
C GLY A 83 -17.08 12.90 -10.99
N GLN A 84 -17.90 13.88 -10.63
CA GLN A 84 -19.21 14.12 -11.23
C GLN A 84 -19.12 14.53 -12.71
N ALA A 85 -18.14 15.38 -13.06
CA ALA A 85 -17.95 15.84 -14.43
C ALA A 85 -17.57 14.66 -15.32
N TRP A 86 -16.65 13.83 -14.84
CA TRP A 86 -16.27 12.61 -15.53
C TRP A 86 -17.46 11.66 -15.69
N TRP A 87 -18.10 11.28 -14.58
CA TRP A 87 -19.18 10.29 -14.58
C TRP A 87 -20.37 10.68 -15.46
N SER A 88 -20.75 11.96 -15.43
CA SER A 88 -21.96 12.45 -16.08
C SER A 88 -21.75 12.87 -17.53
N PHE A 89 -20.53 13.34 -17.88
CA PHE A 89 -20.31 14.01 -19.16
C PHE A 89 -19.10 13.50 -19.95
N LEU A 90 -18.15 12.77 -19.35
CA LEU A 90 -16.89 12.41 -20.03
C LEU A 90 -16.54 10.92 -19.97
N ARG A 91 -17.32 10.08 -19.29
CA ARG A 91 -16.96 8.66 -19.07
C ARG A 91 -16.74 7.85 -20.35
N ASP A 92 -17.41 8.24 -21.44
CA ASP A 92 -17.32 7.60 -22.75
C ASP A 92 -16.25 8.26 -23.65
N GLU A 93 -15.64 9.37 -23.21
CA GLU A 93 -14.68 10.19 -23.96
C GLU A 93 -13.28 10.24 -23.33
N ALA A 94 -13.18 10.12 -22.00
CA ALA A 94 -11.94 10.33 -21.27
C ALA A 94 -11.74 9.30 -20.16
N LEU A 95 -10.49 8.88 -19.97
CA LEU A 95 -10.07 8.10 -18.81
C LEU A 95 -9.82 9.02 -17.61
N ILE A 96 -10.39 8.69 -16.46
CA ILE A 96 -10.10 9.37 -15.20
C ILE A 96 -8.88 8.74 -14.52
N CYS A 97 -7.95 9.58 -14.07
CA CYS A 97 -6.74 9.16 -13.36
C CYS A 97 -6.55 9.98 -12.08
N GLY A 98 -6.25 9.32 -10.97
CA GLY A 98 -6.01 9.97 -9.69
C GLY A 98 -5.77 8.96 -8.57
N SER A 99 -5.50 9.47 -7.37
CA SER A 99 -5.29 8.64 -6.18
C SER A 99 -6.62 8.21 -5.54
N ALA A 100 -6.52 7.52 -4.39
CA ALA A 100 -7.68 7.10 -3.60
C ALA A 100 -8.63 8.25 -3.22
N GLY A 101 -8.14 9.49 -3.14
CA GLY A 101 -8.99 10.65 -2.90
C GLY A 101 -10.04 10.87 -3.99
N LEU A 102 -9.63 10.76 -5.26
CA LEU A 102 -10.54 10.90 -6.39
C LEU A 102 -11.43 9.66 -6.55
N ALA A 103 -10.86 8.46 -6.38
CA ALA A 103 -11.60 7.20 -6.48
C ALA A 103 -12.82 7.16 -5.53
N LYS A 104 -12.70 7.72 -4.33
CA LYS A 104 -13.80 7.82 -3.34
C LYS A 104 -14.97 8.69 -3.79
N GLU A 105 -14.77 9.58 -4.76
CA GLU A 105 -15.82 10.47 -5.26
C GLU A 105 -16.41 10.01 -6.60
N ILE A 106 -15.86 8.95 -7.21
CA ILE A 106 -16.42 8.32 -8.40
C ILE A 106 -17.51 7.35 -7.97
N HIS A 107 -18.76 7.66 -8.32
CA HIS A 107 -19.92 6.83 -8.00
C HIS A 107 -20.34 6.08 -9.26
N LEU A 108 -20.10 4.77 -9.32
CA LEU A 108 -20.39 3.95 -10.50
C LEU A 108 -21.89 3.61 -10.69
N GLY A 109 -22.80 4.48 -10.21
CA GLY A 109 -24.25 4.32 -10.39
C GLY A 109 -24.91 3.24 -9.53
N GLU A 110 -24.16 2.37 -8.85
CA GLU A 110 -24.73 1.43 -7.89
C GLU A 110 -24.83 2.07 -6.48
N PRO A 111 -26.00 2.05 -5.83
CA PRO A 111 -26.09 2.42 -4.44
C PRO A 111 -25.20 1.48 -3.61
N PRO A 112 -24.52 1.99 -2.56
CA PRO A 112 -23.72 1.13 -1.69
C PRO A 112 -24.62 0.01 -1.18
N ARG A 113 -24.29 -1.24 -1.54
CA ARG A 113 -25.01 -2.41 -1.02
C ARG A 113 -24.95 -2.31 0.50
N ARG A 114 -26.10 -2.41 1.18
CA ARG A 114 -26.15 -2.53 2.65
C ARG A 114 -25.29 -3.73 3.04
N THR A 115 -24.10 -3.47 3.56
CA THR A 115 -23.22 -4.52 4.06
C THR A 115 -23.69 -4.90 5.45
N THR A 116 -24.06 -6.17 5.62
CA THR A 116 -24.08 -6.75 6.97
C THR A 116 -22.68 -6.63 7.55
N PRO A 117 -22.51 -6.28 8.84
CA PRO A 117 -21.19 -6.20 9.46
C PRO A 117 -20.42 -7.51 9.21
N PHE A 118 -19.29 -7.43 8.54
CA PHE A 118 -18.47 -8.61 8.27
C PHE A 118 -17.95 -9.15 9.61
N ARG A 119 -18.27 -10.40 9.92
CA ARG A 119 -17.73 -11.10 11.07
C ARG A 119 -16.75 -12.15 10.58
N MET A 120 -15.46 -11.90 10.78
CA MET A 120 -14.43 -12.83 10.38
C MET A 120 -14.58 -14.14 11.16
N ARG A 121 -14.64 -15.26 10.44
CA ARG A 121 -14.45 -16.57 11.06
C ARG A 121 -12.97 -16.74 11.38
N ARG A 122 -12.61 -16.57 12.66
CA ARG A 122 -11.23 -16.69 13.12
C ARG A 122 -10.67 -18.05 12.74
N LYS A 123 -9.56 -18.06 12.00
CA LYS A 123 -8.78 -19.26 11.77
C LYS A 123 -7.97 -19.57 13.02
N LYS A 124 -7.79 -20.86 13.33
CA LYS A 124 -6.86 -21.28 14.38
C LYS A 124 -5.42 -21.13 13.86
N GLY A 125 -4.48 -20.95 14.78
CA GLY A 125 -3.06 -20.83 14.48
C GLY A 125 -2.48 -19.45 14.80
N PRO A 126 -1.15 -19.34 14.80
CA PRO A 126 -0.46 -18.10 15.10
C PRO A 126 -0.60 -17.06 13.97
N LEU A 127 -0.40 -15.79 14.31
CA LEU A 127 -0.31 -14.70 13.34
C LEU A 127 1.14 -14.49 12.90
N LEU A 128 1.37 -14.19 11.62
CA LEU A 128 2.68 -13.75 11.14
C LEU A 128 2.62 -12.28 10.72
N LEU A 129 3.45 -11.43 11.31
CA LEU A 129 3.65 -10.05 10.89
C LEU A 129 4.97 -9.96 10.14
N VAL A 130 4.95 -9.43 8.91
CA VAL A 130 6.11 -9.26 8.04
C VAL A 130 6.31 -7.79 7.74
N SER A 131 7.44 -7.22 8.14
CA SER A 131 7.78 -5.81 7.90
C SER A 131 9.08 -5.68 7.11
N GLY A 132 8.98 -5.10 5.90
CA GLY A 132 10.14 -4.64 5.14
C GLY A 132 10.22 -3.11 5.01
N SER A 133 9.28 -2.38 5.63
CA SER A 133 9.22 -0.91 5.56
C SER A 133 10.38 -0.26 6.31
N ARG A 134 10.91 0.83 5.74
CA ARG A 134 11.96 1.68 6.35
C ARG A 134 11.42 2.92 7.05
N HIS A 135 10.11 3.11 7.01
CA HIS A 135 9.49 4.31 7.54
C HIS A 135 9.54 4.29 9.07
N GLU A 136 10.04 5.36 9.70
CA GLU A 136 10.23 5.47 11.16
C GLU A 136 8.95 5.14 11.95
N LYS A 137 7.81 5.67 11.49
CA LYS A 137 6.49 5.30 12.04
C LYS A 137 6.24 3.79 12.08
N THR A 138 6.60 3.06 11.03
CA THR A 138 6.42 1.59 10.98
C THR A 138 7.36 0.89 11.95
N LEU A 139 8.62 1.34 12.06
CA LEU A 139 9.57 0.83 13.03
C LEU A 139 9.03 0.93 14.46
N ASN A 140 8.52 2.10 14.83
CA ASN A 140 7.98 2.34 16.16
C ASN A 140 6.71 1.52 16.42
N GLN A 141 5.85 1.35 15.41
CA GLN A 141 4.67 0.47 15.51
C GLN A 141 5.09 -1.00 15.73
N VAL A 142 6.12 -1.50 15.04
CA VAL A 142 6.62 -2.88 15.25
C VAL A 142 7.25 -3.03 16.64
N ARG A 143 8.03 -2.04 17.12
CA ARG A 143 8.57 -2.07 18.49
C ARG A 143 7.48 -2.22 19.54
N ARG A 144 6.39 -1.45 19.41
CA ARG A 144 5.24 -1.55 20.32
C ARG A 144 4.61 -2.94 20.33
N VAL A 145 4.51 -3.61 19.17
CA VAL A 145 4.05 -5.01 19.10
C VAL A 145 4.97 -5.94 19.90
N LEU A 146 6.29 -5.80 19.73
CA LEU A 146 7.28 -6.61 20.45
C LEU A 146 7.24 -6.37 21.96
N GLU A 147 7.08 -5.11 22.38
CA GLU A 147 7.00 -4.71 23.80
C GLU A 147 5.71 -5.18 24.48
N VAL A 148 4.57 -5.09 23.80
CA VAL A 148 3.25 -5.34 24.42
C VAL A 148 2.83 -6.81 24.32
N LEU A 149 3.11 -7.48 23.20
CA LEU A 149 2.68 -8.85 22.96
C LEU A 149 3.78 -9.90 23.15
N GLU A 150 5.02 -9.46 23.37
CA GLU A 150 6.21 -10.32 23.55
C GLU A 150 6.37 -11.34 22.41
N PHE A 151 5.96 -10.96 21.20
CA PHE A 151 6.11 -11.82 20.02
C PHE A 151 7.60 -12.01 19.69
N PRO A 152 8.04 -13.24 19.36
CA PRO A 152 9.39 -13.46 18.88
C PRO A 152 9.66 -12.64 17.62
N LEU A 153 10.81 -11.94 17.63
CA LEU A 153 11.36 -11.27 16.47
C LEU A 153 12.34 -12.20 15.76
N VAL A 154 12.15 -12.39 14.46
CA VAL A 154 13.11 -13.06 13.58
C VAL A 154 13.60 -12.04 12.55
N GLU A 155 14.93 -11.92 12.45
CA GLU A 155 15.60 -11.07 11.48
C GLU A 155 16.58 -11.90 10.64
N PRO A 156 16.63 -11.71 9.31
CA PRO A 156 17.65 -12.33 8.48
C PRO A 156 19.00 -11.62 8.64
N ASP A 157 20.09 -12.34 8.36
CA ASP A 157 21.38 -11.72 8.09
C ASP A 157 21.31 -10.97 6.75
N MET A 158 21.33 -9.64 6.78
CA MET A 158 21.12 -8.83 5.57
C MET A 158 22.20 -9.00 4.50
N ALA A 159 23.44 -9.31 4.89
CA ALA A 159 24.53 -9.53 3.94
C ALA A 159 24.30 -10.82 3.16
N ASP A 160 23.89 -11.89 3.83
CA ASP A 160 23.60 -13.16 3.17
C ASP A 160 22.23 -13.15 2.49
N PHE A 161 21.22 -12.46 3.05
CA PHE A 161 19.86 -12.38 2.52
C PHE A 161 19.74 -11.62 1.19
N THR A 162 20.68 -10.71 0.93
CA THR A 162 20.78 -9.96 -0.32
C THR A 162 21.87 -10.47 -1.26
N ASN A 163 22.70 -11.43 -0.84
CA ASN A 163 23.75 -12.00 -1.67
C ASN A 163 23.17 -13.10 -2.60
N PRO A 164 23.35 -13.00 -3.93
CA PRO A 164 22.81 -13.99 -4.88
C PRO A 164 23.27 -15.43 -4.63
N LEU A 165 24.48 -15.63 -4.11
CA LEU A 165 25.05 -16.97 -3.87
C LEU A 165 24.61 -17.57 -2.53
N LYS A 166 24.21 -16.74 -1.55
CA LYS A 166 23.91 -17.18 -0.17
C LYS A 166 22.45 -17.02 0.22
N SER A 167 21.70 -16.16 -0.45
CA SER A 167 20.31 -15.84 -0.12
C SER A 167 19.43 -17.07 0.01
N ALA A 168 19.59 -18.07 -0.87
CA ALA A 168 18.82 -19.32 -0.81
C ALA A 168 19.06 -20.13 0.49
N GLN A 169 20.27 -20.08 1.06
CA GLN A 169 20.56 -20.71 2.35
C GLN A 169 19.96 -19.89 3.49
N GLU A 170 20.14 -18.58 3.47
CA GLU A 170 19.63 -17.70 4.52
C GLU A 170 18.10 -17.69 4.57
N ILE A 171 17.42 -17.64 3.42
CA ILE A 171 15.95 -17.78 3.32
C ILE A 171 15.47 -19.06 3.99
N ARG A 172 16.14 -20.20 3.75
CA ARG A 172 15.76 -21.49 4.35
C ARG A 172 16.01 -21.51 5.85
N LYS A 173 17.11 -20.91 6.32
CA LYS A 173 17.43 -20.75 7.74
C LYS A 173 16.37 -19.90 8.44
N VAL A 174 16.06 -18.72 7.89
CA VAL A 174 15.07 -17.79 8.44
C VAL A 174 13.68 -18.40 8.45
N ALA A 175 13.27 -19.09 7.37
CA ALA A 175 11.99 -19.78 7.34
C ALA A 175 11.86 -20.86 8.44
N ARG A 176 12.95 -21.57 8.75
CA ARG A 176 12.97 -22.52 9.87
C ARG A 176 12.80 -21.82 11.21
N LEU A 177 13.53 -20.73 11.44
CA LEU A 177 13.45 -19.95 12.69
C LEU A 177 12.05 -19.36 12.89
N VAL A 178 11.42 -18.85 11.83
CA VAL A 178 10.02 -18.39 11.87
C VAL A 178 9.08 -19.55 12.21
N GLY A 179 9.22 -20.70 11.54
CA GLY A 179 8.42 -21.89 11.82
C GLY A 179 8.53 -22.36 13.27
N ASP A 180 9.76 -22.50 13.77
CA ASP A 180 10.06 -22.90 15.15
C ASP A 180 9.48 -21.93 16.19
N ALA A 181 9.38 -20.63 15.85
CA ALA A 181 8.77 -19.62 16.70
C ALA A 181 7.24 -19.64 16.64
N LEU A 182 6.65 -19.92 15.46
CA LEU A 182 5.20 -20.06 15.28
C LEU A 182 4.66 -21.25 16.08
N ASP A 183 5.42 -22.33 16.24
CA ASP A 183 5.03 -23.49 17.03
C ASP A 183 4.97 -23.18 18.55
N ARG A 184 5.59 -22.09 19.00
CA ARG A 184 5.75 -21.73 20.43
C ARG A 184 5.05 -20.44 20.84
N SER A 185 4.56 -19.66 19.89
CA SER A 185 3.98 -18.34 20.12
C SER A 185 2.64 -18.18 19.42
N LYS A 186 1.78 -17.29 19.91
CA LYS A 186 0.54 -16.90 19.22
C LYS A 186 0.78 -15.95 18.05
N GLY A 187 1.97 -15.38 17.94
CA GLY A 187 2.38 -14.64 16.76
C GLY A 187 3.89 -14.43 16.68
N VAL A 188 4.37 -14.14 15.48
CA VAL A 188 5.79 -13.92 15.19
C VAL A 188 5.94 -12.68 14.32
N VAL A 189 7.00 -11.92 14.57
CA VAL A 189 7.41 -10.79 13.74
C VAL A 189 8.63 -11.18 12.92
N LEU A 190 8.49 -11.21 11.61
CA LEU A 190 9.59 -11.27 10.65
C LEU A 190 9.88 -9.84 10.17
N SER A 191 11.06 -9.31 10.47
CA SER A 191 11.39 -7.92 10.12
C SER A 191 12.77 -7.82 9.49
N THR A 192 12.88 -6.93 8.50
CA THR A 192 14.18 -6.41 8.02
C THR A 192 14.36 -4.95 8.41
N SER A 193 13.41 -4.37 9.14
CA SER A 193 13.36 -2.95 9.41
C SER A 193 14.41 -2.51 10.45
N PHE A 194 14.81 -3.35 11.41
CA PHE A 194 15.77 -2.97 12.47
C PHE A 194 17.24 -3.16 12.09
N ARG A 195 17.52 -3.62 10.87
CA ARG A 195 18.89 -3.80 10.35
C ARG A 195 19.21 -2.71 9.34
N GLU A 196 20.48 -2.31 9.31
CA GLU A 196 20.97 -1.49 8.21
C GLU A 196 20.91 -2.29 6.91
N MET A 197 20.30 -1.69 5.89
CA MET A 197 20.18 -2.29 4.58
C MET A 197 21.13 -1.59 3.61
N VAL A 198 21.85 -2.39 2.83
CA VAL A 198 22.66 -1.90 1.72
C VAL A 198 21.74 -1.25 0.69
N LYS A 199 21.98 0.01 0.34
CA LYS A 199 21.21 0.75 -0.67
C LYS A 199 21.20 -0.02 -2.00
N GLY A 200 20.05 -0.08 -2.67
CA GLY A 200 19.90 -0.74 -3.99
C GLY A 200 19.47 -2.20 -3.94
N ASN A 201 19.21 -2.76 -2.76
CA ASN A 201 18.75 -4.14 -2.58
C ASN A 201 17.28 -4.24 -2.13
N GLU A 202 16.50 -3.16 -2.22
CA GLU A 202 15.08 -3.10 -1.82
C GLU A 202 14.27 -4.26 -2.42
N ASP A 203 14.36 -4.44 -3.73
CA ASP A 203 13.65 -5.49 -4.46
C ASP A 203 14.10 -6.88 -4.02
N GLN A 204 15.40 -7.07 -3.84
CA GLN A 204 15.96 -8.35 -3.41
C GLN A 204 15.48 -8.73 -2.01
N VAL A 205 15.36 -7.76 -1.10
CA VAL A 205 14.84 -7.97 0.25
C VAL A 205 13.37 -8.37 0.18
N ALA A 206 12.54 -7.66 -0.59
CA ALA A 206 11.14 -7.98 -0.76
C ALA A 206 10.94 -9.41 -1.33
N GLN A 207 11.70 -9.77 -2.37
CA GLN A 207 11.69 -11.11 -2.96
C GLN A 207 12.09 -12.18 -1.95
N SER A 208 13.15 -11.95 -1.18
CA SER A 208 13.63 -12.89 -0.18
C SER A 208 12.60 -13.05 0.96
N LEU A 209 11.94 -11.98 1.42
CA LEU A 209 10.83 -12.04 2.37
C LEU A 209 9.64 -12.85 1.82
N GLY A 210 9.25 -12.61 0.56
CA GLY A 210 8.22 -13.39 -0.12
C GLY A 210 8.54 -14.89 -0.15
N LYS A 211 9.79 -15.24 -0.47
CA LYS A 211 10.27 -16.63 -0.44
C LYS A 211 10.24 -17.22 0.97
N VAL A 212 10.64 -16.47 2.01
CA VAL A 212 10.57 -16.93 3.41
C VAL A 212 9.12 -17.28 3.77
N VAL A 213 8.18 -16.36 3.52
CA VAL A 213 6.75 -16.58 3.81
C VAL A 213 6.22 -17.81 3.07
N GLY A 214 6.56 -17.97 1.80
CA GLY A 214 6.19 -19.16 1.03
C GLY A 214 6.76 -20.46 1.62
N HIS A 215 7.98 -20.46 2.15
CA HIS A 215 8.57 -21.62 2.83
C HIS A 215 7.88 -21.97 4.15
N VAL A 216 7.52 -20.95 4.93
CA VAL A 216 6.81 -21.08 6.21
C VAL A 216 5.42 -21.65 5.97
N LEU A 217 4.64 -21.06 5.06
CA LEU A 217 3.26 -21.45 4.78
C LEU A 217 3.10 -22.84 4.13
N ARG A 218 4.17 -23.42 3.60
CA ARG A 218 4.20 -24.83 3.15
C ARG A 218 4.28 -25.84 4.30
N ARG A 219 4.65 -25.40 5.51
CA ARG A 219 4.92 -26.27 6.67
C ARG A 219 4.07 -25.94 7.88
N HIS A 220 3.59 -24.71 8.01
CA HIS A 220 2.82 -24.24 9.14
C HIS A 220 1.50 -23.63 8.68
N GLU A 221 0.44 -23.89 9.45
CA GLU A 221 -0.82 -23.17 9.32
C GLU A 221 -0.77 -21.90 10.18
N ILE A 222 -1.12 -20.76 9.58
CA ILE A 222 -1.26 -19.49 10.30
C ILE A 222 -2.71 -19.00 10.24
N SER A 223 -3.13 -18.25 11.24
CA SER A 223 -4.48 -17.67 11.27
C SER A 223 -4.61 -16.49 10.31
N SER A 224 -3.54 -15.69 10.17
CA SER A 224 -3.53 -14.48 9.36
C SER A 224 -2.11 -13.97 9.12
N LEU A 225 -1.96 -13.17 8.07
CA LEU A 225 -0.72 -12.52 7.69
C LEU A 225 -0.88 -11.00 7.74
N ILE A 226 0.00 -10.29 8.42
CA ILE A 226 0.10 -8.83 8.36
C ILE A 226 1.34 -8.49 7.54
N LEU A 227 1.18 -7.69 6.48
CA LEU A 227 2.26 -7.30 5.57
C LEU A 227 2.44 -5.79 5.58
N SER A 228 3.65 -5.33 5.85
CA SER A 228 3.98 -3.91 5.84
C SER A 228 5.03 -3.58 4.79
N GLY A 229 4.62 -2.76 3.81
CA GLY A 229 5.37 -2.46 2.59
C GLY A 229 4.67 -3.01 1.34
N GLY A 230 4.53 -2.17 0.31
CA GLY A 230 3.86 -2.55 -0.94
C GLY A 230 4.59 -3.67 -1.67
N ASP A 231 5.91 -3.54 -1.82
CA ASP A 231 6.74 -4.52 -2.53
C ASP A 231 6.76 -5.86 -1.80
N VAL A 232 6.84 -5.84 -0.46
CA VAL A 232 6.72 -7.04 0.38
C VAL A 232 5.37 -7.72 0.17
N ALA A 233 4.27 -6.95 0.18
CA ALA A 233 2.94 -7.52 -0.02
C ALA A 233 2.81 -8.19 -1.40
N MET A 234 3.35 -7.55 -2.43
CA MET A 234 3.34 -8.05 -3.80
C MET A 234 4.18 -9.33 -3.95
N GLU A 235 5.42 -9.33 -3.46
CA GLU A 235 6.32 -10.49 -3.50
C GLU A 235 5.79 -11.69 -2.73
N VAL A 236 5.15 -11.44 -1.58
CA VAL A 236 4.43 -12.48 -0.84
C VAL A 236 3.30 -13.06 -1.69
N CYS A 237 2.43 -12.22 -2.26
CA CYS A 237 1.30 -12.71 -3.07
C CYS A 237 1.77 -13.55 -4.27
N GLN A 238 2.85 -13.12 -4.95
CA GLN A 238 3.46 -13.86 -6.05
C GLN A 238 3.99 -15.23 -5.59
N ASN A 239 4.72 -15.28 -4.47
CA ASN A 239 5.24 -16.54 -3.91
C ASN A 239 4.13 -17.49 -3.43
N LEU A 240 2.98 -16.95 -3.02
CA LEU A 240 1.79 -17.72 -2.68
C LEU A 240 0.94 -18.12 -3.89
N ARG A 241 1.35 -17.72 -5.10
CA ARG A 241 0.67 -18.01 -6.37
C ARG A 241 -0.79 -17.58 -6.36
N SER A 242 -1.07 -16.43 -5.74
CA SER A 242 -2.40 -15.83 -5.75
C SER A 242 -2.53 -14.82 -6.88
N GLY A 243 -3.57 -14.92 -7.69
CA GLY A 243 -3.93 -13.97 -8.74
C GLY A 243 -4.51 -12.66 -8.21
N GLY A 244 -4.88 -12.60 -6.93
CA GLY A 244 -5.30 -11.36 -6.29
C GLY A 244 -5.75 -11.49 -4.85
N MET A 245 -6.25 -10.39 -4.31
CA MET A 245 -6.85 -10.31 -2.98
C MET A 245 -8.25 -9.72 -3.08
N ARG A 246 -9.19 -10.29 -2.33
CA ARG A 246 -10.53 -9.72 -2.15
C ARG A 246 -10.53 -8.86 -0.89
N ILE A 247 -10.63 -7.54 -1.06
CA ILE A 247 -10.79 -6.61 0.05
C ILE A 247 -12.16 -6.84 0.67
N GLU A 248 -12.20 -6.99 1.99
CA GLU A 248 -13.43 -7.22 2.74
C GLU A 248 -13.84 -5.96 3.50
N THR A 249 -12.91 -5.40 4.27
CA THR A 249 -13.18 -4.22 5.09
C THR A 249 -11.90 -3.45 5.36
N GLU A 250 -12.04 -2.21 5.81
CA GLU A 250 -10.94 -1.36 6.26
C GLU A 250 -10.90 -1.43 7.79
N ILE A 251 -9.86 -2.06 8.36
CA ILE A 251 -9.72 -2.17 9.83
C ILE A 251 -9.40 -0.79 10.40
N LEU A 252 -8.43 -0.12 9.77
CA LEU A 252 -8.03 1.26 10.03
C LEU A 252 -7.84 1.96 8.70
N GLN A 253 -7.88 3.30 8.68
CA GLN A 253 -7.74 4.08 7.45
C GLN A 253 -6.47 3.72 6.66
N GLY A 254 -6.64 3.23 5.43
CA GLY A 254 -5.58 2.76 4.54
C GLY A 254 -5.02 1.38 4.88
N ILE A 255 -5.67 0.62 5.77
CA ILE A 255 -5.22 -0.68 6.27
C ILE A 255 -6.36 -1.71 6.11
N PRO A 256 -6.50 -2.29 4.90
CA PRO A 256 -7.58 -3.22 4.61
C PRO A 256 -7.30 -4.63 5.14
N LEU A 257 -8.35 -5.28 5.62
CA LEU A 257 -8.44 -6.73 5.66
C LEU A 257 -8.85 -7.25 4.28
N SER A 258 -8.06 -8.19 3.78
CA SER A 258 -8.34 -8.89 2.53
C SER A 258 -8.19 -10.41 2.70
N PHE A 259 -8.62 -11.14 1.68
CA PHE A 259 -8.46 -12.60 1.61
C PHE A 259 -7.82 -12.98 0.28
N LEU A 260 -6.87 -13.92 0.28
CA LEU A 260 -6.36 -14.50 -0.96
C LEU A 260 -7.50 -15.07 -1.80
N LEU A 261 -7.55 -14.68 -3.08
CA LEU A 261 -8.66 -15.02 -3.98
C LEU A 261 -8.62 -16.48 -4.43
N ASP A 262 -7.41 -17.00 -4.65
CA ASP A 262 -7.12 -18.30 -5.24
C ASP A 262 -5.78 -18.87 -4.71
N GLY A 263 -5.27 -19.90 -5.36
CA GLY A 263 -4.04 -20.60 -4.96
C GLY A 263 -4.22 -21.54 -3.76
N PRO A 264 -3.11 -22.17 -3.30
CA PRO A 264 -3.14 -23.18 -2.23
C PRO A 264 -3.61 -22.64 -0.87
N TRP A 265 -3.51 -21.32 -0.66
CA TRP A 265 -3.89 -20.64 0.57
C TRP A 265 -5.13 -19.76 0.39
N LYS A 266 -6.00 -20.09 -0.58
CA LYS A 266 -7.27 -19.39 -0.81
C LYS A 266 -8.02 -19.13 0.50
N GLY A 267 -8.46 -17.89 0.69
CA GLY A 267 -9.16 -17.48 1.91
C GLY A 267 -8.25 -17.29 3.14
N LEU A 268 -6.93 -17.26 2.99
CA LEU A 268 -6.03 -16.78 4.05
C LEU A 268 -6.29 -15.28 4.29
N PRO A 269 -6.58 -14.85 5.54
CA PRO A 269 -6.68 -13.45 5.88
C PRO A 269 -5.33 -12.75 5.75
N ILE A 270 -5.30 -11.64 5.02
CA ILE A 270 -4.13 -10.79 4.84
C ILE A 270 -4.51 -9.35 5.15
N VAL A 271 -3.71 -8.70 5.99
CA VAL A 271 -3.79 -7.25 6.22
C VAL A 271 -2.57 -6.61 5.60
N THR A 272 -2.76 -5.59 4.76
CA THR A 272 -1.66 -4.82 4.18
C THR A 272 -1.61 -3.43 4.77
N LYS A 273 -0.39 -2.93 5.02
CA LYS A 273 -0.15 -1.57 5.51
C LYS A 273 0.94 -0.90 4.69
N GLY A 274 0.63 0.28 4.15
CA GLY A 274 1.65 1.17 3.58
C GLY A 274 2.65 1.68 4.63
N GLY A 275 3.88 1.96 4.20
CA GLY A 275 4.85 2.65 5.03
C GLY A 275 4.29 4.01 5.50
N GLY A 276 4.47 4.33 6.78
CA GLY A 276 4.02 5.63 7.34
C GLY A 276 2.53 5.75 7.68
N LEU A 277 1.71 4.76 7.33
CA LEU A 277 0.27 4.76 7.66
C LEU A 277 -0.03 4.27 9.09
N GLY A 278 -1.22 4.66 9.58
CA GLY A 278 -1.77 4.26 10.88
C GLY A 278 -1.12 4.97 12.07
N ASP A 279 -1.81 5.04 13.19
CA ASP A 279 -1.32 5.65 14.43
C ASP A 279 -0.29 4.76 15.14
N PRO A 280 0.36 5.21 16.24
CA PRO A 280 1.39 4.42 16.92
C PRO A 280 0.96 2.99 17.28
N ASP A 281 -0.33 2.78 17.57
CA ASP A 281 -0.91 1.48 17.94
C ASP A 281 -1.51 0.68 16.78
N ALA A 282 -1.34 1.12 15.53
CA ALA A 282 -2.03 0.53 14.39
C ALA A 282 -1.85 -0.99 14.25
N PHE A 283 -0.65 -1.54 14.48
CA PHE A 283 -0.46 -2.99 14.43
C PHE A 283 -1.12 -3.70 15.62
N LEU A 284 -1.10 -3.12 16.82
CA LEU A 284 -1.77 -3.69 17.99
C LEU A 284 -3.28 -3.76 17.79
N GLU A 285 -3.88 -2.69 17.26
CA GLU A 285 -5.30 -2.64 16.92
C GLU A 285 -5.66 -3.67 15.84
N VAL A 286 -4.83 -3.81 14.79
CA VAL A 286 -5.01 -4.83 13.76
C VAL A 286 -4.91 -6.24 14.35
N ILE A 287 -3.91 -6.51 15.19
CA ILE A 287 -3.75 -7.82 15.83
C ILE A 287 -4.97 -8.12 16.71
N HIS A 288 -5.39 -7.18 17.54
CA HIS A 288 -6.59 -7.32 18.37
C HIS A 288 -7.85 -7.58 17.52
N TYR A 289 -8.02 -6.88 16.40
CA TYR A 289 -9.12 -7.14 15.47
C TYR A 289 -9.10 -8.59 14.94
N LEU A 290 -7.92 -9.11 14.60
CA LEU A 290 -7.75 -10.46 14.05
C LEU A 290 -7.93 -11.56 15.10
N THR A 291 -7.44 -11.34 16.33
CA THR A 291 -7.46 -12.35 17.41
C THR A 291 -8.70 -12.30 18.29
N GLY A 292 -9.33 -11.12 18.39
CA GLY A 292 -10.25 -10.75 19.47
C GLY A 292 -9.54 -10.44 20.77
#